data_AF-J9W2Y1-F1
#
_entry.id   AF-J9W2Y1-F1
#
_cell.length_a   1.000
_cell.length_b   1.000
_cell.length_c   1.000
_cell.angle_alpha   90.00
_cell.angle_beta   90.00
_cell.angle_gamma   90.00
#
_symmetry.space_group_name_H-M   'P 1'
#
loop_
_entity.id
_entity.type
_entity.pdbx_description
1 polymer ?
#
loop_
_entity_poly.entity_id
_entity_poly.type
_entity_poly.pdbx_seq_one_letter_code
_entity_poly.pdbx_strand_id
1 'polypeptide(L)'
;MFSAPVLASVFALASTLVGAAPTGNLTASPPPQGGINTTANSPPPVYAPDSDFDYQSLALALHQEWIELDLFHYGLVRFSDAEFEQYGINAEQRSLIEFMADQEVGHATLISNMLGASGAPKQCTYNYSTAFETVPEYIDFCQRLTRWGEAGVYGFLPHMDSRPAAQLLLQSITTEARQQMIFRQFEGLFPMPVYFEVGVPQSFAWHLLSRYITSCPSENKPIQWNVYPALEVVNGPSGIDVGFQAEAYPGGGPAITHNRTALSYPGMQVEFSWEAPGSVVGPYNQTTKVGAQVNLTNITSSDLYVGWISQLNTTYTPLNQTSNMTGTTIQPNATVFEETPNDQIVNGTSFVVIVSNPIHVTPFNLSLITDYVVAGPALYQAS
;
A
#
# COMPACT_ATOMS: atom_id res chain seq x y z
N MET A 1 4.99 67.05 -45.58
CA MET A 1 5.96 67.86 -46.35
C MET A 1 7.25 67.06 -46.42
N PHE A 2 7.52 66.40 -47.56
CA PHE A 2 8.51 66.81 -48.58
C PHE A 2 9.94 66.80 -48.02
N SER A 3 10.98 66.19 -48.61
CA SER A 3 11.22 65.50 -49.88
C SER A 3 12.59 64.81 -49.75
N ALA A 4 12.83 63.75 -50.54
CA ALA A 4 14.17 63.18 -50.76
C ALA A 4 15.07 64.14 -51.57
N PRO A 5 16.40 63.90 -51.64
CA PRO A 5 16.90 63.14 -52.80
C PRO A 5 18.10 62.19 -52.56
N VAL A 6 18.01 61.04 -53.25
CA VAL A 6 19.01 60.30 -54.07
C VAL A 6 20.51 60.44 -53.77
N LEU A 7 21.14 59.28 -53.48
CA LEU A 7 22.41 58.89 -54.10
C LEU A 7 22.44 57.37 -54.33
N ALA A 8 22.90 57.00 -55.53
CA ALA A 8 22.85 55.64 -56.06
C ALA A 8 24.10 54.80 -55.72
N SER A 9 23.84 53.50 -55.53
CA SER A 9 24.65 52.32 -55.87
C SER A 9 26.06 52.14 -55.33
N VAL A 10 26.24 51.10 -54.51
CA VAL A 10 27.21 50.01 -54.79
C VAL A 10 26.58 48.67 -54.36
N PHE A 11 26.37 47.78 -55.31
CA PHE A 11 26.08 46.36 -55.09
C PHE A 11 27.31 45.70 -54.44
N ALA A 12 27.13 45.04 -53.29
CA ALA A 12 28.07 44.05 -52.78
C ALA A 12 27.31 42.83 -52.28
N LEU A 13 27.61 41.69 -52.89
CA LEU A 13 27.07 40.37 -52.60
C LEU A 13 27.34 39.96 -51.14
N ALA A 14 26.32 39.47 -50.47
CA ALA A 14 26.48 38.40 -49.48
C ALA A 14 25.41 37.36 -49.74
N SER A 15 25.80 36.38 -50.53
CA SER A 15 25.03 35.20 -50.89
C SER A 15 24.51 34.51 -49.64
N THR A 16 23.24 34.11 -49.71
CA THR A 16 22.57 33.18 -48.83
C THR A 16 23.44 31.95 -48.53
N LEU A 17 23.90 31.80 -47.30
CA LEU A 17 24.25 30.49 -46.75
C LEU A 17 22.94 29.76 -46.45
N VAL A 18 22.28 29.25 -47.50
CA VAL A 18 21.39 28.11 -47.34
C VAL A 18 22.32 26.95 -47.03
N GLY A 19 22.51 26.66 -45.74
CA GLY A 19 23.18 25.43 -45.32
C GLY A 19 22.48 24.26 -45.99
N ALA A 20 23.22 23.44 -46.73
CA ALA A 20 22.69 22.22 -47.29
C ALA A 20 22.06 21.40 -46.16
N ALA A 21 20.80 20.99 -46.34
CA ALA A 21 20.15 20.08 -45.40
C ALA A 21 21.06 18.84 -45.24
N PRO A 22 21.31 18.37 -44.02
CA PRO A 22 22.19 17.23 -43.80
C PRO A 22 21.68 16.04 -44.61
N THR A 23 22.49 15.58 -45.57
CA THR A 23 22.19 14.43 -46.45
C THR A 23 22.46 13.08 -45.77
N GLY A 24 22.46 13.05 -44.43
CA GLY A 24 22.52 11.83 -43.65
C GLY A 24 21.13 11.25 -43.46
N ASN A 25 21.04 9.93 -43.25
CA ASN A 25 19.77 9.26 -43.00
C ASN A 25 19.11 9.85 -41.74
N LEU A 26 18.12 10.74 -41.90
CA LEU A 26 17.41 11.43 -40.81
C LEU A 26 16.41 10.51 -40.08
N THR A 27 16.59 9.20 -40.18
CA THR A 27 15.75 8.21 -39.53
C THR A 27 16.26 7.97 -38.11
N ALA A 28 15.37 8.06 -37.13
CA ALA A 28 15.68 7.67 -35.75
C ALA A 28 16.23 6.23 -35.71
N SER A 29 17.26 6.00 -34.90
CA SER A 29 17.72 4.64 -34.63
C SER A 29 16.58 3.82 -34.02
N PRO A 30 16.44 2.52 -34.38
CA PRO A 30 15.46 1.67 -33.74
C PRO A 30 15.74 1.57 -32.23
N PRO A 31 14.71 1.41 -31.38
CA PRO A 31 14.90 1.21 -29.95
C PRO A 31 15.73 -0.07 -29.68
N PRO A 32 16.32 -0.20 -28.48
CA PRO A 32 16.95 -1.46 -28.05
C PRO A 32 16.02 -2.65 -28.24
N GLN A 33 16.59 -3.82 -28.59
CA GLN A 33 15.82 -5.05 -28.69
C GLN A 33 15.27 -5.48 -27.31
N GLY A 34 14.09 -6.09 -27.31
CA GLY A 34 13.35 -6.46 -26.10
C GLY A 34 12.08 -5.63 -25.92
N GLY A 35 11.46 -5.76 -24.74
CA GLY A 35 10.14 -5.19 -24.46
C GLY A 35 9.01 -5.97 -25.14
N ILE A 36 7.82 -5.89 -24.55
CA ILE A 36 6.61 -6.54 -25.05
C ILE A 36 5.73 -5.45 -25.67
N ASN A 37 5.29 -5.64 -26.92
CA ASN A 37 4.39 -4.72 -27.64
C ASN A 37 4.89 -3.26 -27.76
N THR A 38 6.20 -3.05 -27.90
CA THR A 38 6.84 -1.71 -27.93
C THR A 38 7.12 -1.17 -29.34
N THR A 39 6.61 -1.84 -30.39
CA THR A 39 6.86 -1.46 -31.80
C THR A 39 5.62 -0.94 -32.49
N ALA A 40 5.80 -0.20 -33.59
CA ALA A 40 4.69 0.34 -34.39
C ALA A 40 3.74 -0.73 -34.97
N ASN A 41 4.19 -1.99 -35.07
CA ASN A 41 3.39 -3.10 -35.57
C ASN A 41 2.77 -3.94 -34.43
N SER A 42 2.89 -3.50 -33.18
CA SER A 42 2.32 -4.22 -32.03
C SER A 42 0.79 -4.10 -32.03
N PRO A 43 0.07 -5.12 -31.56
CA PRO A 43 -1.38 -5.01 -31.40
C PRO A 43 -1.74 -3.92 -30.38
N PRO A 44 -2.91 -3.25 -30.52
CA PRO A 44 -3.41 -2.35 -29.49
C PRO A 44 -3.53 -3.06 -28.13
N PRO A 45 -3.19 -2.39 -27.02
CA PRO A 45 -3.33 -2.98 -25.69
C PRO A 45 -4.80 -3.18 -25.33
N VAL A 46 -5.08 -4.27 -24.63
CA VAL A 46 -6.39 -4.54 -24.02
C VAL A 46 -6.22 -4.42 -22.51
N TYR A 47 -6.99 -3.51 -21.90
CA TYR A 47 -6.94 -3.23 -20.46
C TYR A 47 -8.06 -4.00 -19.75
N ALA A 48 -7.85 -5.31 -19.58
CA ALA A 48 -8.80 -6.23 -18.96
C ALA A 48 -8.02 -7.37 -18.28
N PRO A 49 -8.62 -8.12 -17.35
CA PRO A 49 -7.99 -9.31 -16.79
C PRO A 49 -7.80 -10.40 -17.87
N ASP A 50 -6.61 -11.00 -17.93
CA ASP A 50 -6.30 -12.09 -18.87
C ASP A 50 -6.45 -13.48 -18.21
N SER A 51 -6.62 -13.54 -16.89
CA SER A 51 -6.80 -14.78 -16.12
C SER A 51 -7.72 -14.59 -14.90
N ASP A 52 -8.08 -15.70 -14.25
CA ASP A 52 -8.81 -15.64 -12.96
C ASP A 52 -7.95 -15.00 -11.85
N PHE A 53 -6.62 -15.19 -11.89
CA PHE A 53 -5.71 -14.50 -10.97
C PHE A 53 -5.76 -12.98 -11.14
N ASP A 54 -5.75 -12.49 -12.38
CA ASP A 54 -5.91 -11.06 -12.67
C ASP A 54 -7.27 -10.56 -12.18
N TYR A 55 -8.34 -11.29 -12.48
CA TYR A 55 -9.69 -10.93 -12.04
C TYR A 55 -9.78 -10.84 -10.51
N GLN A 56 -9.32 -11.85 -9.77
CA GLN A 56 -9.36 -11.87 -8.31
C GLN A 56 -8.48 -10.79 -7.67
N SER A 57 -7.36 -10.44 -8.31
CA SER A 57 -6.46 -9.38 -7.84
C SER A 57 -7.06 -8.00 -8.07
N LEU A 58 -7.62 -7.75 -9.26
CA LEU A 58 -8.32 -6.49 -9.57
C LEU A 58 -9.62 -6.34 -8.77
N ALA A 59 -10.36 -7.43 -8.52
CA ALA A 59 -11.55 -7.39 -7.68
C ALA A 59 -11.22 -7.08 -6.21
N LEU A 60 -10.08 -7.58 -5.70
CA LEU A 60 -9.54 -7.19 -4.39
C LEU A 60 -9.18 -5.70 -4.37
N ALA A 61 -8.44 -5.22 -5.37
CA ALA A 61 -8.09 -3.80 -5.49
C ALA A 61 -9.36 -2.93 -5.52
N LEU A 62 -10.40 -3.29 -6.28
CA LEU A 62 -11.65 -2.54 -6.29
C LEU A 62 -12.36 -2.51 -4.92
N HIS A 63 -12.24 -3.56 -4.12
CA HIS A 63 -12.74 -3.52 -2.74
C HIS A 63 -11.95 -2.55 -1.85
N GLN A 64 -10.64 -2.40 -2.11
CA GLN A 64 -9.78 -1.41 -1.44
C GLN A 64 -10.24 0.00 -1.80
N GLU A 65 -10.38 0.33 -3.09
CA GLU A 65 -10.83 1.66 -3.53
C GLU A 65 -12.16 2.06 -2.89
N TRP A 66 -13.11 1.12 -2.80
CA TRP A 66 -14.41 1.39 -2.24
C TRP A 66 -14.40 1.63 -0.73
N ILE A 67 -13.52 0.96 0.02
CA ILE A 67 -13.41 1.21 1.46
C ILE A 67 -12.65 2.50 1.76
N GLU A 68 -11.68 2.89 0.92
CA GLU A 68 -10.93 4.13 1.07
C GLU A 68 -11.84 5.33 0.81
N LEU A 69 -12.60 5.27 -0.30
CA LEU A 69 -13.64 6.25 -0.59
C LEU A 69 -14.62 6.41 0.58
N ASP A 70 -15.17 5.30 1.08
CA ASP A 70 -16.12 5.33 2.20
C ASP A 70 -15.46 5.88 3.47
N LEU A 71 -14.26 5.39 3.82
CA LEU A 71 -13.55 5.79 5.03
C LEU A 71 -13.23 7.29 5.06
N PHE A 72 -12.74 7.84 3.94
CA PHE A 72 -12.35 9.25 3.86
C PHE A 72 -13.55 10.17 4.03
N HIS A 73 -14.68 9.85 3.39
CA HIS A 73 -15.93 10.58 3.60
C HIS A 73 -16.50 10.34 5.01
N TYR A 74 -16.40 9.11 5.53
CA TYR A 74 -16.92 8.75 6.84
C TYR A 74 -16.32 9.60 7.95
N GLY A 75 -14.98 9.75 7.98
CA GLY A 75 -14.32 10.56 9.01
C GLY A 75 -14.66 12.05 8.91
N LEU A 76 -14.73 12.59 7.69
CA LEU A 76 -15.10 14.00 7.45
C LEU A 76 -16.55 14.32 7.87
N VAL A 77 -17.45 13.33 7.84
CA VAL A 77 -18.84 13.47 8.30
C VAL A 77 -18.96 13.20 9.80
N ARG A 78 -18.21 12.23 10.33
CA ARG A 78 -18.32 11.78 11.73
C ARG A 78 -17.81 12.82 12.72
N PHE A 79 -16.68 13.43 12.43
CA PHE A 79 -16.02 14.38 13.33
C PHE A 79 -16.31 15.82 12.93
N SER A 80 -16.50 16.68 13.93
CA SER A 80 -16.69 18.11 13.71
C SER A 80 -15.38 18.82 13.34
N ASP A 81 -15.50 19.93 12.63
CA ASP A 81 -14.40 20.86 12.35
C ASP A 81 -13.56 21.19 13.58
N ALA A 82 -14.22 21.39 14.74
CA ALA A 82 -13.56 21.72 15.99
C ALA A 82 -12.72 20.56 16.55
N GLU A 83 -13.15 19.31 16.37
CA GLU A 83 -12.38 18.12 16.77
C GLU A 83 -11.13 17.96 15.89
N PHE A 84 -11.27 18.18 14.58
CA PHE A 84 -10.12 18.21 13.67
C PHE A 84 -9.15 19.35 14.00
N GLU A 85 -9.65 20.57 14.22
CA GLU A 85 -8.83 21.73 14.58
C GLU A 85 -8.13 21.54 15.92
N GLN A 86 -8.79 20.91 16.90
CA GLN A 86 -8.18 20.56 18.18
C GLN A 86 -7.00 19.60 18.00
N TYR A 87 -7.08 18.67 17.04
CA TYR A 87 -5.98 17.78 16.70
C TYR A 87 -4.88 18.46 15.86
N GLY A 88 -5.16 19.61 15.23
CA GLY A 88 -4.22 20.33 14.36
C GLY A 88 -4.43 20.09 12.86
N ILE A 89 -5.56 19.50 12.48
CA ILE A 89 -6.01 19.31 11.09
C ILE A 89 -7.01 20.42 10.76
N ASN A 90 -6.57 21.45 10.05
CA ASN A 90 -7.39 22.58 9.64
C ASN A 90 -8.19 22.30 8.36
N ALA A 91 -8.93 23.31 7.89
CA ALA A 91 -9.78 23.21 6.70
C ALA A 91 -9.03 22.80 5.41
N GLU A 92 -7.79 23.24 5.21
CA GLU A 92 -6.99 22.88 4.02
C GLU A 92 -6.61 21.40 4.04
N GLN A 93 -6.25 20.87 5.21
CA GLN A 93 -5.93 19.44 5.36
C GLN A 93 -7.17 18.57 5.22
N ARG A 94 -8.34 19.02 5.71
CA ARG A 94 -9.62 18.35 5.45
C ARG A 94 -9.99 18.36 3.98
N SER A 95 -9.75 19.47 3.27
CA SER A 95 -9.92 19.55 1.81
C SER A 95 -9.00 18.58 1.07
N LEU A 96 -7.80 18.29 1.60
CA LEU A 96 -6.92 17.27 1.03
C LEU A 96 -7.48 15.87 1.24
N ILE A 97 -8.08 15.55 2.40
CA ILE A 97 -8.77 14.27 2.63
C ILE A 97 -9.92 14.10 1.62
N GLU A 98 -10.74 15.15 1.43
CA GLU A 98 -11.82 15.12 0.43
C GLU A 98 -11.27 14.92 -0.99
N PHE A 99 -10.17 15.60 -1.34
CA PHE A 99 -9.54 15.40 -2.65
C PHE A 99 -9.00 13.97 -2.83
N MET A 100 -8.46 13.35 -1.78
CA MET A 100 -8.06 11.94 -1.84
C MET A 100 -9.28 11.04 -2.06
N ALA A 101 -10.43 11.34 -1.44
CA ALA A 101 -11.68 10.63 -1.74
C ALA A 101 -12.10 10.76 -3.22
N ASP A 102 -11.97 11.95 -3.83
CA ASP A 102 -12.20 12.13 -5.27
C ASP A 102 -11.24 11.29 -6.14
N GLN A 103 -10.00 11.07 -5.68
CA GLN A 103 -9.06 10.18 -6.37
C GLN A 103 -9.55 8.73 -6.35
N GLU A 104 -10.13 8.25 -5.23
CA GLU A 104 -10.68 6.90 -5.14
C GLU A 104 -11.87 6.67 -6.08
N VAL A 105 -12.66 7.71 -6.38
CA VAL A 105 -13.67 7.62 -7.44
C VAL A 105 -13.02 7.32 -8.79
N GLY A 106 -11.88 7.96 -9.08
CA GLY A 106 -11.10 7.74 -10.29
C GLY A 106 -10.51 6.33 -10.36
N HIS A 107 -9.89 5.86 -9.28
CA HIS A 107 -9.31 4.53 -9.19
C HIS A 107 -10.38 3.43 -9.28
N ALA A 108 -11.47 3.56 -8.53
CA ALA A 108 -12.59 2.63 -8.58
C ALA A 108 -13.23 2.57 -9.98
N THR A 109 -13.34 3.72 -10.66
CA THR A 109 -13.82 3.79 -12.05
C THR A 109 -12.87 3.09 -13.00
N LEU A 110 -11.56 3.33 -12.88
CA LEU A 110 -10.53 2.69 -13.69
C LEU A 110 -10.62 1.16 -13.58
N ILE A 111 -10.64 0.63 -12.35
CA ILE A 111 -10.68 -0.82 -12.12
C ILE A 111 -12.02 -1.41 -12.53
N SER A 112 -13.13 -0.72 -12.27
CA SER A 112 -14.46 -1.13 -12.73
C SER A 112 -14.53 -1.26 -14.25
N ASN A 113 -13.88 -0.37 -14.99
CA ASN A 113 -13.82 -0.43 -16.44
C ASN A 113 -13.00 -1.63 -16.94
N MET A 114 -11.88 -1.96 -16.27
CA MET A 114 -11.08 -3.14 -16.59
C MET A 114 -11.83 -4.45 -16.33
N LEU A 115 -12.57 -4.54 -15.22
CA LEU A 115 -13.37 -5.71 -14.85
C LEU A 115 -14.68 -5.85 -15.64
N GLY A 116 -15.17 -4.75 -16.22
CA GLY A 116 -16.43 -4.68 -16.94
C GLY A 116 -17.65 -4.70 -16.00
N ALA A 117 -18.80 -4.24 -16.52
CA ALA A 117 -20.00 -3.97 -15.72
C ALA A 117 -20.53 -5.18 -14.93
N SER A 118 -20.40 -6.40 -15.48
CA SER A 118 -20.83 -7.67 -14.85
C SER A 118 -19.75 -8.34 -14.00
N GLY A 119 -18.51 -7.84 -14.05
CA GLY A 119 -17.37 -8.38 -13.32
C GLY A 119 -16.98 -7.54 -12.11
N ALA A 120 -17.18 -6.22 -12.16
CA ALA A 120 -16.74 -5.29 -11.13
C ALA A 120 -17.59 -5.38 -9.84
N PRO A 121 -16.99 -5.74 -8.67
CA PRO A 121 -17.64 -5.59 -7.38
C PRO A 121 -18.18 -4.18 -7.16
N LYS A 122 -19.40 -4.08 -6.64
CA LYS A 122 -20.02 -2.83 -6.17
C LYS A 122 -19.58 -2.52 -4.74
N GLN A 123 -19.68 -1.24 -4.37
CA GLN A 123 -19.39 -0.76 -3.02
C GLN A 123 -20.22 -1.53 -1.98
N CYS A 124 -19.58 -1.85 -0.86
CA CYS A 124 -20.16 -2.61 0.24
C CYS A 124 -20.61 -1.66 1.37
N THR A 125 -21.14 -2.21 2.46
CA THR A 125 -21.34 -1.47 3.70
C THR A 125 -20.22 -1.80 4.68
N TYR A 126 -19.74 -0.78 5.40
CA TYR A 126 -18.56 -0.88 6.25
C TYR A 126 -18.92 -0.62 7.72
N ASN A 127 -18.08 -1.14 8.61
CA ASN A 127 -18.18 -0.85 10.04
C ASN A 127 -16.80 -0.59 10.64
N TYR A 128 -16.60 0.64 11.12
CA TYR A 128 -15.37 1.11 11.75
C TYR A 128 -15.51 1.28 13.27
N SER A 129 -16.61 0.83 13.88
CA SER A 129 -16.92 1.12 15.29
C SER A 129 -15.87 0.60 16.28
N THR A 130 -15.08 -0.39 15.89
CA THR A 130 -13.99 -0.96 16.69
C THR A 130 -12.61 -0.49 16.24
N ALA A 131 -12.53 0.34 15.21
CA ALA A 131 -11.27 0.80 14.61
C ALA A 131 -10.79 2.11 15.23
N PHE A 132 -11.70 3.05 15.51
CA PHE A 132 -11.38 4.36 16.06
C PHE A 132 -12.58 5.03 16.73
N GLU A 133 -12.31 5.87 17.72
CA GLU A 133 -13.31 6.72 18.40
C GLU A 133 -13.01 8.22 18.24
N THR A 134 -11.75 8.59 18.03
CA THR A 134 -11.25 9.98 17.98
C THR A 134 -10.60 10.33 16.65
N VAL A 135 -10.38 11.63 16.37
CA VAL A 135 -9.69 12.09 15.15
C VAL A 135 -8.27 11.51 15.01
N PRO A 136 -7.39 11.50 16.04
CA PRO A 136 -6.08 10.86 15.93
C PRO A 136 -6.17 9.39 15.51
N GLU A 137 -7.06 8.61 16.15
CA GLU A 137 -7.27 7.19 15.82
C GLU A 137 -7.83 7.00 14.41
N TYR A 138 -8.68 7.91 13.94
CA TYR A 138 -9.17 7.90 12.56
C TYR A 138 -8.04 8.11 11.55
N ILE A 139 -7.16 9.10 11.78
CA ILE A 139 -6.00 9.33 10.90
C ILE A 139 -5.04 8.14 10.93
N ASP A 140 -4.76 7.56 12.10
CA ASP A 140 -3.97 6.32 12.23
C ASP A 140 -4.61 5.16 11.47
N PHE A 141 -5.94 5.03 11.54
CA PHE A 141 -6.63 4.00 10.78
C PHE A 141 -6.53 4.23 9.27
N CYS A 142 -6.67 5.46 8.77
CA CYS A 142 -6.46 5.80 7.36
C CYS A 142 -5.03 5.46 6.91
N GLN A 143 -4.02 5.78 7.73
CA GLN A 143 -2.62 5.47 7.45
C GLN A 143 -2.36 3.97 7.33
N ARG A 144 -2.94 3.18 8.24
CA ARG A 144 -2.80 1.72 8.20
C ARG A 144 -3.56 1.14 7.03
N LEU A 145 -4.77 1.64 6.76
CA LEU A 145 -5.64 1.11 5.71
C LEU A 145 -5.02 1.29 4.32
N THR A 146 -4.53 2.49 4.04
CA THR A 146 -3.79 2.79 2.80
C THR A 146 -2.49 1.99 2.71
N ARG A 147 -1.80 1.71 3.84
CA ARG A 147 -0.58 0.88 3.87
C ARG A 147 -0.81 -0.55 3.37
N TRP A 148 -1.89 -1.20 3.79
CA TRP A 148 -2.16 -2.57 3.33
C TRP A 148 -2.80 -2.60 1.94
N GLY A 149 -3.51 -1.54 1.54
CA GLY A 149 -3.96 -1.34 0.16
C GLY A 149 -2.80 -1.32 -0.81
N GLU A 150 -1.87 -0.37 -0.62
CA GLU A 150 -0.70 -0.22 -1.48
C GLU A 150 0.17 -1.48 -1.52
N ALA A 151 0.43 -2.07 -0.34
CA ALA A 151 1.28 -3.24 -0.24
C ALA A 151 0.65 -4.46 -0.93
N GLY A 152 -0.67 -4.62 -0.85
CA GLY A 152 -1.38 -5.69 -1.53
C GLY A 152 -1.14 -5.64 -3.04
N VAL A 153 -1.36 -4.48 -3.65
CA VAL A 153 -1.16 -4.29 -5.10
C VAL A 153 0.29 -4.45 -5.50
N TYR A 154 1.25 -3.84 -4.79
CA TYR A 154 2.68 -4.03 -5.07
C TYR A 154 3.09 -5.50 -5.05
N GLY A 155 2.49 -6.30 -4.16
CA GLY A 155 2.76 -7.73 -4.06
C GLY A 155 2.32 -8.54 -5.28
N PHE A 156 1.17 -8.22 -5.89
CA PHE A 156 0.65 -9.01 -7.01
C PHE A 156 0.89 -8.41 -8.39
N LEU A 157 1.21 -7.12 -8.51
CA LEU A 157 1.36 -6.44 -9.79
C LEU A 157 2.36 -7.13 -10.73
N PRO A 158 3.54 -7.61 -10.27
CA PRO A 158 4.48 -8.34 -11.13
C PRO A 158 3.99 -9.72 -11.60
N HIS A 159 2.91 -10.23 -10.99
CA HIS A 159 2.33 -11.55 -11.27
C HIS A 159 1.13 -11.50 -12.20
N MET A 160 0.61 -10.31 -12.51
CA MET A 160 -0.52 -10.18 -13.43
C MET A 160 -0.14 -10.69 -14.82
N ASP A 161 -1.04 -11.48 -15.42
CA ASP A 161 -0.91 -11.92 -16.80
C ASP A 161 -1.12 -10.73 -17.75
N SER A 162 -2.12 -9.90 -17.46
CA SER A 162 -2.43 -8.65 -18.15
C SER A 162 -1.50 -7.52 -17.75
N ARG A 163 -0.37 -7.41 -18.47
CA ARG A 163 0.56 -6.28 -18.36
C ARG A 163 -0.07 -4.91 -18.61
N PRO A 164 -0.98 -4.73 -19.59
CA PRO A 164 -1.64 -3.44 -19.77
C PRO A 164 -2.49 -3.04 -18.56
N ALA A 165 -3.26 -3.96 -17.97
CA ALA A 165 -4.03 -3.67 -16.76
C ALA A 165 -3.11 -3.35 -15.56
N ALA A 166 -2.05 -4.15 -15.37
CA ALA A 166 -1.04 -3.91 -14.35
C ALA A 166 -0.38 -2.52 -14.47
N GLN A 167 -0.17 -2.03 -15.70
CA GLN A 167 0.40 -0.71 -15.94
C GLN A 167 -0.53 0.44 -15.52
N LEU A 168 -1.85 0.30 -15.70
CA LEU A 168 -2.80 1.31 -15.23
C LEU A 168 -2.95 1.25 -13.71
N LEU A 169 -2.99 0.04 -13.15
CA LEU A 169 -3.00 -0.16 -11.70
C LEU A 169 -1.72 0.39 -11.04
N LEU A 170 -0.56 0.30 -11.71
CA LEU A 170 0.68 0.93 -11.23
C LEU A 170 0.55 2.46 -11.09
N GLN A 171 -0.24 3.10 -11.96
CA GLN A 171 -0.43 4.55 -11.94
C GLN A 171 -1.37 4.99 -10.81
N SER A 172 -2.37 4.19 -10.45
CA SER A 172 -3.23 4.46 -9.28
C SER A 172 -2.49 4.18 -7.98
N ILE A 173 -1.85 3.01 -7.86
CA ILE A 173 -1.23 2.60 -6.59
C ILE A 173 -0.08 3.50 -6.14
N THR A 174 0.65 4.09 -7.09
CA THR A 174 1.69 5.08 -6.77
C THR A 174 1.10 6.40 -6.25
N THR A 175 -0.18 6.67 -6.53
CA THR A 175 -0.94 7.75 -5.90
C THR A 175 -1.39 7.36 -4.50
N GLU A 176 -1.92 6.16 -4.29
CA GLU A 176 -2.28 5.64 -2.95
C GLU A 176 -1.11 5.66 -1.96
N ALA A 177 0.09 5.29 -2.41
CA ALA A 177 1.31 5.40 -1.61
C ALA A 177 1.59 6.82 -1.11
N ARG A 178 1.25 7.83 -1.92
CA ARG A 178 1.39 9.24 -1.52
C ARG A 178 0.31 9.64 -0.54
N GLN A 179 -0.90 9.09 -0.64
CA GLN A 179 -1.96 9.32 0.33
C GLN A 179 -1.60 8.72 1.69
N GLN A 180 -1.03 7.52 1.71
CA GLN A 180 -0.48 6.90 2.92
C GLN A 180 0.56 7.80 3.57
N MET A 181 1.49 8.36 2.78
CA MET A 181 2.48 9.34 3.25
C MET A 181 1.80 10.59 3.85
N ILE A 182 0.72 11.10 3.24
CA ILE A 182 -0.04 12.24 3.79
C ILE A 182 -0.64 11.88 5.16
N PHE A 183 -1.23 10.69 5.33
CA PHE A 183 -1.77 10.29 6.63
C PHE A 183 -0.67 10.16 7.70
N ARG A 184 0.52 9.69 7.33
CA ARG A 184 1.69 9.73 8.23
C ARG A 184 2.03 11.17 8.66
N GLN A 185 1.98 12.14 7.74
CA GLN A 185 2.17 13.57 8.08
C GLN A 185 1.07 14.09 9.00
N PHE A 186 -0.17 13.66 8.78
CA PHE A 186 -1.31 14.02 9.63
C PHE A 186 -1.25 13.38 11.02
N GLU A 187 -0.48 12.30 11.22
CA GLU A 187 -0.12 11.78 12.54
C GLU A 187 1.13 12.46 13.15
N GLY A 188 1.87 13.24 12.36
CA GLY A 188 3.16 13.76 12.77
C GLY A 188 4.29 12.70 12.77
N LEU A 189 4.12 11.60 12.04
CA LEU A 189 5.18 10.62 11.80
C LEU A 189 6.14 11.09 10.71
N PHE A 190 7.33 10.49 10.65
CA PHE A 190 8.23 10.74 9.52
C PHE A 190 7.58 10.24 8.22
N PRO A 191 7.47 11.08 7.18
CA PRO A 191 6.62 10.76 6.02
C PRO A 191 7.14 9.62 5.15
N MET A 192 8.46 9.47 5.03
CA MET A 192 9.10 8.48 4.13
C MET A 192 10.17 7.71 4.91
N PRO A 193 9.79 6.76 5.77
CA PRO A 193 10.71 6.16 6.73
C PRO A 193 11.47 4.93 6.17
N VAL A 194 11.13 4.47 4.97
CA VAL A 194 11.72 3.32 4.29
C VAL A 194 12.36 3.71 2.96
N TYR A 195 13.28 2.89 2.47
CA TYR A 195 13.93 3.10 1.16
C TYR A 195 13.18 2.38 0.05
N PHE A 196 12.44 1.31 0.37
CA PHE A 196 11.68 0.52 -0.57
C PHE A 196 10.30 0.18 -0.02
N GLU A 197 9.29 0.26 -0.89
CA GLU A 197 7.93 -0.13 -0.54
C GLU A 197 7.78 -1.65 -0.46
N VAL A 198 7.08 -2.11 0.57
CA VAL A 198 6.79 -3.54 0.76
C VAL A 198 5.57 -3.96 -0.06
N GLY A 199 5.68 -5.12 -0.74
CA GLY A 199 4.56 -5.84 -1.31
C GLY A 199 4.15 -7.02 -0.42
N VAL A 200 2.86 -7.31 -0.29
CA VAL A 200 2.32 -8.46 0.46
C VAL A 200 1.35 -9.30 -0.39
N PRO A 201 1.14 -10.59 -0.06
CA PRO A 201 0.20 -11.43 -0.81
C PRO A 201 -1.23 -10.90 -0.77
N GLN A 202 -2.04 -11.19 -1.79
CA GLN A 202 -3.45 -10.79 -1.84
C GLN A 202 -4.25 -11.28 -0.64
N SER A 203 -3.95 -12.48 -0.11
CA SER A 203 -4.61 -13.00 1.09
C SER A 203 -4.32 -12.17 2.34
N PHE A 204 -3.19 -11.46 2.38
CA PHE A 204 -2.82 -10.60 3.51
C PHE A 204 -3.61 -9.30 3.46
N ALA A 205 -3.65 -8.67 2.29
CA ALA A 205 -4.47 -7.48 2.06
C ALA A 205 -5.97 -7.80 2.28
N TRP A 206 -6.48 -8.90 1.71
CA TRP A 206 -7.88 -9.31 1.92
C TRP A 206 -8.18 -9.67 3.38
N HIS A 207 -7.25 -10.33 4.08
CA HIS A 207 -7.39 -10.59 5.51
C HIS A 207 -7.59 -9.28 6.29
N LEU A 208 -6.75 -8.28 6.08
CA LEU A 208 -6.84 -7.01 6.79
C LEU A 208 -8.11 -6.24 6.42
N LEU A 209 -8.43 -6.16 5.12
CA LEU A 209 -9.56 -5.42 4.58
C LEU A 209 -10.92 -6.00 4.97
N SER A 210 -11.11 -7.31 4.80
CA SER A 210 -12.41 -7.96 4.89
C SER A 210 -13.10 -7.81 6.24
N ARG A 211 -12.32 -7.60 7.32
CA ARG A 211 -12.82 -7.45 8.70
C ARG A 211 -13.69 -6.22 8.91
N TYR A 212 -13.55 -5.21 8.07
CA TYR A 212 -14.29 -3.96 8.17
C TYR A 212 -15.51 -3.90 7.22
N ILE A 213 -15.74 -4.96 6.45
CA ILE A 213 -16.87 -5.03 5.51
C ILE A 213 -18.01 -5.83 6.16
N THR A 214 -19.13 -5.16 6.40
CA THR A 214 -20.32 -5.77 7.02
C THR A 214 -21.12 -6.61 6.04
N SER A 215 -21.38 -6.08 4.85
CA SER A 215 -22.12 -6.79 3.80
C SER A 215 -21.86 -6.18 2.43
N CYS A 216 -21.97 -6.97 1.36
CA CYS A 216 -21.86 -6.49 -0.01
C CYS A 216 -23.16 -6.78 -0.79
N PRO A 217 -23.45 -6.03 -1.87
CA PRO A 217 -24.54 -6.37 -2.79
C PRO A 217 -24.48 -7.83 -3.24
N SER A 218 -25.63 -8.49 -3.34
CA SER A 218 -25.70 -9.93 -3.66
C SER A 218 -25.18 -10.30 -5.05
N GLU A 219 -25.04 -9.31 -5.93
CA GLU A 219 -24.44 -9.45 -7.26
C GLU A 219 -22.90 -9.51 -7.23
N ASN A 220 -22.26 -9.07 -6.13
CA ASN A 220 -20.81 -9.17 -5.99
C ASN A 220 -20.40 -10.64 -5.90
N LYS A 221 -19.41 -11.02 -6.71
CA LYS A 221 -18.84 -12.36 -6.63
C LYS A 221 -17.88 -12.45 -5.42
N PRO A 222 -17.94 -13.52 -4.63
CA PRO A 222 -17.00 -13.73 -3.55
C PRO A 222 -15.54 -13.75 -4.03
N ILE A 223 -14.68 -13.13 -3.24
CA ILE A 223 -13.22 -13.16 -3.41
C ILE A 223 -12.68 -14.51 -2.92
N GLN A 224 -11.71 -15.08 -3.64
CA GLN A 224 -11.17 -16.42 -3.34
C GLN A 224 -9.97 -16.42 -2.37
N TRP A 225 -9.49 -15.26 -1.95
CA TRP A 225 -8.35 -15.15 -1.05
C TRP A 225 -8.68 -15.63 0.36
N ASN A 226 -7.78 -16.41 0.96
CA ASN A 226 -7.96 -16.92 2.31
C ASN A 226 -7.96 -15.79 3.35
N VAL A 227 -8.70 -16.03 4.43
CA VAL A 227 -8.64 -15.24 5.66
C VAL A 227 -8.08 -16.12 6.77
N TYR A 228 -7.08 -15.62 7.48
CA TYR A 228 -6.43 -16.31 8.59
C TYR A 228 -7.01 -15.90 9.95
N PRO A 229 -6.73 -16.64 11.04
CA PRO A 229 -6.99 -16.19 12.39
C PRO A 229 -6.34 -14.82 12.66
N ALA A 230 -7.03 -13.92 13.36
CA ALA A 230 -6.48 -12.60 13.64
C ALA A 230 -5.23 -12.70 14.52
N LEU A 231 -4.26 -11.83 14.24
CA LEU A 231 -3.07 -11.62 15.04
C LEU A 231 -3.11 -10.20 15.59
N GLU A 232 -2.74 -10.04 16.85
CA GLU A 232 -2.68 -8.76 17.53
C GLU A 232 -1.29 -8.54 18.12
N VAL A 233 -0.75 -7.34 17.93
CA VAL A 233 0.50 -6.89 18.56
C VAL A 233 0.14 -6.21 19.87
N VAL A 234 0.20 -6.94 20.98
CA VAL A 234 -0.34 -6.51 22.29
C VAL A 234 0.39 -5.27 22.82
N ASN A 235 1.71 -5.21 22.64
CA ASN A 235 2.54 -4.09 23.07
C ASN A 235 3.10 -3.31 21.87
N GLY A 236 2.32 -3.22 20.79
CA GLY A 236 2.74 -2.54 19.57
C GLY A 236 3.01 -1.04 19.81
N PRO A 237 4.04 -0.47 19.15
CA PRO A 237 4.24 0.98 19.11
C PRO A 237 3.02 1.71 18.52
N SER A 238 2.78 2.94 18.98
CA SER A 238 1.66 3.77 18.53
C SER A 238 2.15 5.10 17.98
N GLY A 239 1.68 5.49 16.79
CA GLY A 239 1.95 6.82 16.23
C GLY A 239 1.21 7.95 16.96
N ILE A 240 0.15 7.62 17.70
CA ILE A 240 -0.80 8.58 18.29
C ILE A 240 -0.63 8.80 19.80
N ASP A 241 0.59 8.67 20.32
CA ASP A 241 0.91 8.94 21.73
C ASP A 241 0.34 10.29 22.21
N VAL A 242 -0.54 10.26 23.23
CA VAL A 242 -1.27 11.45 23.73
C VAL A 242 -0.35 12.63 24.05
N GLY A 243 0.84 12.36 24.63
CA GLY A 243 1.82 13.40 24.93
C GLY A 243 2.36 14.08 23.67
N PHE A 244 2.72 13.30 22.65
CA PHE A 244 3.21 13.84 21.39
C PHE A 244 2.10 14.57 20.62
N GLN A 245 0.89 14.04 20.61
CA GLN A 245 -0.24 14.64 19.89
C GLN A 245 -0.78 15.92 20.55
N ALA A 246 -0.55 16.11 21.86
CA ALA A 246 -0.96 17.32 22.57
C ALA A 246 -0.02 18.52 22.37
N GLU A 247 1.17 18.30 21.80
CA GLU A 247 2.14 19.38 21.54
C GLU A 247 1.86 20.08 20.21
N ALA A 248 1.98 21.40 20.19
CA ALA A 248 1.98 22.15 18.95
C ALA A 248 3.32 21.99 18.22
N TYR A 249 3.33 22.13 16.89
CA TYR A 249 4.56 22.20 16.11
C TYR A 249 5.52 23.27 16.68
N PRO A 250 6.83 22.98 16.85
CA PRO A 250 7.55 21.79 16.39
C PRO A 250 7.66 20.63 17.42
N GLY A 251 6.94 20.68 18.54
CA GLY A 251 7.03 19.68 19.61
C GLY A 251 6.32 18.36 19.31
N GLY A 252 5.20 18.43 18.58
CA GLY A 252 4.47 17.26 18.14
C GLY A 252 3.26 17.60 17.29
N GLY A 253 2.26 16.71 17.27
CA GLY A 253 1.05 16.84 16.47
C GLY A 253 1.27 16.73 14.95
N PRO A 254 0.21 16.94 14.14
CA PRO A 254 0.27 16.91 12.68
C PRO A 254 1.29 17.90 12.11
N ALA A 255 2.12 17.46 11.17
CA ALA A 255 3.10 18.32 10.50
C ALA A 255 3.57 17.72 9.16
N ILE A 256 4.11 18.55 8.27
CA ILE A 256 4.77 18.07 7.04
C ILE A 256 5.90 17.09 7.36
N THR A 257 6.62 17.31 8.47
CA THR A 257 7.63 16.39 8.96
C THR A 257 7.98 16.70 10.42
N HIS A 258 8.29 15.64 11.17
CA HIS A 258 8.99 15.69 12.44
C HIS A 258 10.23 14.80 12.34
N ASN A 259 11.28 15.10 13.11
CA ASN A 259 12.41 14.18 13.24
C ASN A 259 12.10 13.04 14.25
N ARG A 260 11.00 12.32 14.00
CA ARG A 260 10.50 11.18 14.77
C ARG A 260 10.64 9.94 13.89
N THR A 261 11.84 9.39 13.84
CA THR A 261 12.20 8.32 12.90
C THR A 261 12.01 6.91 13.46
N ALA A 262 11.62 6.78 14.74
CA ALA A 262 11.43 5.48 15.39
C ALA A 262 10.40 5.57 16.53
N LEU A 263 9.47 4.63 16.55
CA LEU A 263 8.51 4.34 17.62
C LEU A 263 8.90 3.06 18.38
N SER A 264 9.72 2.21 17.78
CA SER A 264 10.29 1.02 18.40
C SER A 264 11.80 0.92 18.14
N TYR A 265 12.44 -0.14 18.62
CA TYR A 265 13.89 -0.32 18.45
C TYR A 265 14.28 -1.80 18.29
N PRO A 266 15.37 -2.10 17.56
CA PRO A 266 15.87 -3.46 17.45
C PRO A 266 16.15 -4.10 18.81
N GLY A 267 15.74 -5.36 18.99
CA GLY A 267 15.88 -6.05 20.28
C GLY A 267 14.70 -5.86 21.23
N MET A 268 13.73 -5.00 20.91
CA MET A 268 12.51 -4.86 21.71
C MET A 268 11.72 -6.17 21.75
N GLN A 269 11.27 -6.58 22.94
CA GLN A 269 10.36 -7.71 23.07
C GLN A 269 8.97 -7.31 22.57
N VAL A 270 8.41 -8.12 21.68
CA VAL A 270 7.08 -7.92 21.11
C VAL A 270 6.17 -9.07 21.51
N GLU A 271 5.02 -8.72 22.05
CA GLU A 271 4.02 -9.62 22.59
C GLU A 271 2.87 -9.76 21.60
N PHE A 272 2.43 -10.99 21.39
CA PHE A 272 1.34 -11.32 20.49
C PHE A 272 0.26 -12.13 21.19
N SER A 273 -0.98 -11.86 20.79
CA SER A 273 -2.16 -12.71 20.96
C SER A 273 -2.68 -13.06 19.57
N TRP A 274 -3.24 -14.26 19.40
CA TRP A 274 -3.89 -14.63 18.14
C TRP A 274 -5.14 -15.45 18.36
N GLU A 275 -5.97 -15.57 17.33
CA GLU A 275 -7.20 -16.35 17.36
C GLU A 275 -6.99 -17.82 16.93
N ALA A 276 -7.97 -18.66 17.25
CA ALA A 276 -8.04 -20.01 16.72
C ALA A 276 -8.72 -19.96 15.33
N PRO A 277 -8.41 -20.89 14.42
CA PRO A 277 -9.16 -20.99 13.17
C PRO A 277 -10.61 -21.40 13.42
N GLY A 278 -11.52 -21.00 12.54
CA GLY A 278 -12.95 -21.35 12.59
C GLY A 278 -13.90 -20.17 12.74
N SER A 279 -13.41 -18.97 13.01
CA SER A 279 -14.23 -17.75 13.07
C SER A 279 -14.76 -17.38 11.69
N VAL A 280 -15.99 -16.89 11.61
CA VAL A 280 -16.56 -16.36 10.36
C VAL A 280 -16.25 -14.86 10.27
N VAL A 281 -15.67 -14.43 9.16
CA VAL A 281 -15.28 -13.03 8.92
C VAL A 281 -15.65 -12.57 7.50
N GLY A 282 -15.80 -11.26 7.37
CA GLY A 282 -15.99 -10.58 6.10
C GLY A 282 -17.36 -10.79 5.44
N PRO A 283 -17.57 -10.16 4.28
CA PRO A 283 -18.89 -9.99 3.69
C PRO A 283 -19.41 -11.27 3.02
N TYR A 284 -18.52 -12.25 2.82
CA TYR A 284 -18.82 -13.52 2.15
C TYR A 284 -18.86 -14.71 3.12
N ASN A 285 -18.96 -14.46 4.43
CA ASN A 285 -18.99 -15.49 5.48
C ASN A 285 -17.81 -16.47 5.39
N GLN A 286 -16.60 -15.95 5.15
CA GLN A 286 -15.42 -16.81 5.05
C GLN A 286 -14.98 -17.27 6.43
N THR A 287 -14.64 -18.54 6.55
CA THR A 287 -14.10 -19.10 7.79
C THR A 287 -12.59 -18.92 7.85
N THR A 288 -12.06 -18.46 8.98
CA THR A 288 -10.62 -18.33 9.22
C THR A 288 -9.94 -19.70 9.19
N LYS A 289 -8.85 -19.82 8.44
CA LYS A 289 -8.09 -21.07 8.24
C LYS A 289 -6.60 -20.81 8.37
N VAL A 290 -5.86 -21.84 8.76
CA VAL A 290 -4.39 -21.84 8.68
C VAL A 290 -3.94 -22.26 7.28
N GLY A 291 -2.67 -22.02 6.96
CA GLY A 291 -2.05 -22.42 5.71
C GLY A 291 -2.09 -23.92 5.47
N ALA A 292 -2.07 -24.34 4.21
CA ALA A 292 -2.27 -25.74 3.80
C ALA A 292 -1.21 -26.71 4.34
N GLN A 293 -0.03 -26.20 4.70
CA GLN A 293 1.09 -26.98 5.24
C GLN A 293 1.18 -26.88 6.78
N VAL A 294 0.21 -26.24 7.44
CA VAL A 294 0.16 -26.14 8.90
C VAL A 294 -0.54 -27.37 9.48
N ASN A 295 0.17 -28.12 10.33
CA ASN A 295 -0.41 -29.22 11.09
C ASN A 295 -0.58 -28.83 12.57
N LEU A 296 -1.78 -28.39 12.94
CA LEU A 296 -2.11 -27.91 14.29
C LEU A 296 -2.00 -29.00 15.38
N THR A 297 -2.09 -30.29 15.05
CA THR A 297 -1.99 -31.34 16.07
C THR A 297 -0.57 -31.62 16.53
N ASN A 298 0.41 -31.24 15.70
CA ASN A 298 1.83 -31.56 15.91
C ASN A 298 2.70 -30.31 16.12
N ILE A 299 2.10 -29.12 16.18
CA ILE A 299 2.84 -27.87 16.33
C ILE A 299 3.24 -27.69 17.79
N THR A 300 4.53 -27.58 18.04
CA THR A 300 5.06 -27.20 19.36
C THR A 300 5.50 -25.74 19.33
N SER A 301 5.69 -25.12 20.50
CA SER A 301 6.13 -23.72 20.56
C SER A 301 7.49 -23.50 19.91
N SER A 302 8.36 -24.51 19.85
CA SER A 302 9.65 -24.44 19.15
C SER A 302 9.56 -24.45 17.62
N ASP A 303 8.36 -24.68 17.06
CA ASP A 303 8.14 -24.76 15.61
C ASP A 303 7.54 -23.46 15.04
N LEU A 304 7.36 -22.43 15.86
CA LEU A 304 6.71 -21.18 15.45
C LEU A 304 7.73 -20.04 15.27
N TYR A 305 7.51 -19.26 14.21
CA TYR A 305 8.31 -18.09 13.87
C TYR A 305 7.40 -16.92 13.57
N VAL A 306 7.88 -15.71 13.87
CA VAL A 306 7.28 -14.47 13.40
C VAL A 306 8.04 -14.02 12.15
N GLY A 307 7.34 -13.95 11.03
CA GLY A 307 7.85 -13.35 9.79
C GLY A 307 7.61 -11.85 9.82
N TRP A 308 8.69 -11.07 9.74
CA TRP A 308 8.74 -9.62 9.62
C TRP A 308 8.93 -9.27 8.16
N ILE A 309 7.84 -8.89 7.49
CA ILE A 309 7.82 -8.56 6.07
C ILE A 309 7.90 -7.05 5.93
N SER A 310 8.98 -6.59 5.33
CA SER A 310 9.27 -5.17 5.17
C SER A 310 10.26 -4.95 4.03
N GLN A 311 10.07 -3.86 3.28
CA GLN A 311 10.91 -3.46 2.17
C GLN A 311 11.19 -4.62 1.19
N LEU A 312 12.43 -5.10 1.13
CA LEU A 312 12.92 -6.07 0.15
C LEU A 312 13.07 -7.51 0.69
N ASN A 313 12.71 -7.80 1.95
CA ASN A 313 12.95 -9.13 2.51
C ASN A 313 11.95 -9.51 3.62
N THR A 314 11.85 -10.81 3.90
CA THR A 314 11.17 -11.33 5.09
C THR A 314 12.22 -11.84 6.07
N THR A 315 12.22 -11.29 7.28
CA THR A 315 13.11 -11.74 8.36
C THR A 315 12.33 -12.53 9.38
N TYR A 316 12.88 -13.63 9.88
CA TYR A 316 12.20 -14.49 10.83
C TYR A 316 12.85 -14.42 12.21
N THR A 317 12.02 -14.38 13.25
CA THR A 317 12.45 -14.53 14.64
C THR A 317 11.65 -15.65 15.31
N PRO A 318 12.26 -16.46 16.19
CA PRO A 318 11.54 -17.51 16.90
C PRO A 318 10.41 -16.92 17.76
N LEU A 319 9.25 -17.58 17.78
CA LEU A 319 8.15 -17.23 18.68
C LEU A 319 8.23 -18.09 19.95
N ASN A 320 8.42 -17.47 21.10
CA ASN A 320 8.34 -18.15 22.38
C ASN A 320 6.91 -18.10 22.92
N GLN A 321 6.19 -19.20 22.83
CA GLN A 321 4.80 -19.28 23.30
C GLN A 321 4.75 -19.22 24.84
N THR A 322 4.03 -18.25 25.38
CA THR A 322 3.94 -18.00 26.83
C THR A 322 2.69 -18.65 27.45
N SER A 323 1.59 -18.71 26.71
CA SER A 323 0.38 -19.45 27.10
C SER A 323 -0.42 -19.91 25.87
N ASN A 324 -1.69 -20.29 26.03
CA ASN A 324 -2.51 -20.66 24.87
C ASN A 324 -2.72 -19.42 23.98
N MET A 325 -2.32 -19.51 22.71
CA MET A 325 -2.50 -18.48 21.69
C MET A 325 -1.91 -17.10 22.05
N THR A 326 -0.86 -17.10 22.86
CA THR A 326 -0.08 -15.91 23.20
C THR A 326 1.40 -16.26 23.22
N GLY A 327 2.25 -15.31 22.88
CA GLY A 327 3.69 -15.53 22.84
C GLY A 327 4.46 -14.26 22.61
N THR A 328 5.79 -14.38 22.69
CA THR A 328 6.70 -13.25 22.56
C THR A 328 7.77 -13.53 21.53
N THR A 329 8.20 -12.52 20.79
CA THR A 329 9.40 -12.55 19.97
C THR A 329 10.23 -11.29 20.22
N ILE A 330 11.33 -11.14 19.48
CA ILE A 330 12.18 -9.96 19.52
C ILE A 330 12.10 -9.25 18.15
N GLN A 331 11.96 -7.93 18.12
CA GLN A 331 12.11 -7.15 16.90
C GLN A 331 13.53 -7.39 16.33
N PRO A 332 13.66 -7.83 15.07
CA PRO A 332 14.94 -8.20 14.52
C PRO A 332 15.87 -6.99 14.39
N ASN A 333 17.17 -7.24 14.57
CA ASN A 333 18.22 -6.23 14.42
C ASN A 333 19.01 -6.51 13.15
N ALA A 334 18.52 -6.00 12.03
CA ALA A 334 19.17 -6.10 10.73
C ALA A 334 18.88 -4.86 9.87
N THR A 335 19.63 -4.72 8.80
CA THR A 335 19.51 -3.63 7.82
C THR A 335 19.21 -4.22 6.44
N VAL A 336 18.63 -3.42 5.55
CA VAL A 336 18.30 -3.87 4.19
C VAL A 336 19.57 -4.23 3.43
N PHE A 337 20.57 -3.34 3.47
CA PHE A 337 21.92 -3.59 2.99
C PHE A 337 22.93 -3.33 4.12
N GLU A 338 24.07 -4.03 4.08
CA GLU A 338 25.17 -3.81 5.04
C GLU A 338 25.79 -2.41 4.84
N GLU A 339 25.78 -1.91 3.60
CA GLU A 339 26.31 -0.60 3.21
C GLU A 339 25.41 0.58 3.62
N THR A 340 24.15 0.31 3.99
CA THR A 340 23.17 1.32 4.44
C THR A 340 22.74 1.04 5.88
N PRO A 341 23.61 1.24 6.89
CA PRO A 341 23.36 0.82 8.27
C PRO A 341 22.21 1.55 8.97
N ASN A 342 21.75 2.67 8.39
CA ASN A 342 20.61 3.43 8.90
C ASN A 342 19.27 2.96 8.33
N ASP A 343 19.27 2.08 7.33
CA ASP A 343 18.06 1.50 6.74
C ASP A 343 17.76 0.15 7.41
N GLN A 344 17.15 0.23 8.60
CA GLN A 344 16.76 -0.97 9.34
C GLN A 344 15.63 -1.71 8.61
N ILE A 345 15.63 -3.04 8.69
CA ILE A 345 14.55 -3.84 8.10
C ILE A 345 13.19 -3.59 8.78
N VAL A 346 13.18 -3.05 10.01
CA VAL A 346 11.97 -2.64 10.74
C VAL A 346 12.12 -1.16 11.09
N ASN A 347 11.76 -0.30 10.13
CA ASN A 347 11.90 1.16 10.24
C ASN A 347 10.66 1.92 9.75
N GLY A 348 9.55 1.23 9.46
CA GLY A 348 8.34 1.78 8.87
C GLY A 348 7.11 1.06 9.42
N THR A 349 6.04 0.99 8.64
CA THR A 349 4.96 0.05 8.92
C THR A 349 5.27 -1.31 8.28
N SER A 350 5.64 -2.29 9.10
CA SER A 350 5.92 -3.67 8.67
C SER A 350 4.69 -4.56 8.83
N PHE A 351 4.67 -5.69 8.12
CA PHE A 351 3.67 -6.75 8.31
C PHE A 351 4.29 -7.89 9.11
N VAL A 352 3.63 -8.32 10.18
CA VAL A 352 4.05 -9.45 11.01
C VAL A 352 3.06 -10.59 10.89
N VAL A 353 3.56 -11.81 10.76
CA VAL A 353 2.75 -13.02 10.60
C VAL A 353 3.36 -14.19 11.35
N ILE A 354 2.54 -15.01 12.02
CA ILE A 354 3.02 -16.24 12.65
C ILE A 354 3.01 -17.35 11.61
N VAL A 355 4.14 -18.05 11.45
CA VAL A 355 4.29 -19.17 10.52
C VAL A 355 4.84 -20.42 11.21
N SER A 356 4.50 -21.59 10.66
CA SER A 356 5.03 -22.89 11.12
C SER A 356 6.37 -23.28 10.51
N ASN A 357 6.82 -22.57 9.47
CA ASN A 357 8.09 -22.84 8.78
C ASN A 357 8.65 -21.54 8.18
N PRO A 358 9.87 -21.11 8.55
CA PRO A 358 10.48 -19.88 8.05
C PRO A 358 11.14 -20.11 6.68
N ILE A 359 10.32 -20.33 5.65
CA ILE A 359 10.82 -20.53 4.29
C ILE A 359 11.50 -19.27 3.75
N HIS A 360 12.53 -19.43 2.93
CA HIS A 360 13.14 -18.28 2.26
C HIS A 360 12.22 -17.77 1.14
N VAL A 361 11.86 -16.49 1.24
CA VAL A 361 11.03 -15.77 0.28
C VAL A 361 11.62 -14.38 0.01
N THR A 362 11.30 -13.85 -1.16
CA THR A 362 11.66 -12.53 -1.66
C THR A 362 10.35 -11.81 -2.07
N PRO A 363 10.37 -10.50 -2.37
CA PRO A 363 9.16 -9.79 -2.80
C PRO A 363 8.42 -10.48 -3.95
N PHE A 364 9.14 -11.11 -4.89
CA PHE A 364 8.53 -11.79 -6.03
C PHE A 364 7.89 -13.15 -5.70
N ASN A 365 8.25 -13.84 -4.63
CA ASN A 365 7.67 -15.15 -4.32
C ASN A 365 7.10 -15.22 -2.89
N LEU A 366 6.80 -14.06 -2.31
CA LEU A 366 6.31 -13.93 -0.95
C LEU A 366 5.00 -14.71 -0.73
N SER A 367 4.14 -14.84 -1.74
CA SER A 367 2.90 -15.62 -1.64
C SER A 367 3.12 -17.09 -1.24
N LEU A 368 4.32 -17.66 -1.39
CA LEU A 368 4.61 -19.01 -0.86
C LEU A 368 4.47 -19.09 0.67
N ILE A 369 4.59 -17.96 1.38
CA ILE A 369 4.46 -17.91 2.84
C ILE A 369 3.04 -18.30 3.30
N THR A 370 2.02 -18.10 2.45
CA THR A 370 0.61 -18.28 2.81
C THR A 370 0.26 -19.71 3.21
N ASP A 371 1.02 -20.68 2.71
CA ASP A 371 0.86 -22.10 3.01
C ASP A 371 1.30 -22.48 4.43
N TYR A 372 2.05 -21.60 5.09
CA TYR A 372 2.63 -21.83 6.41
C TYR A 372 2.04 -20.90 7.50
N VAL A 373 1.07 -20.05 7.15
CA VAL A 373 0.49 -19.07 8.08
C VAL A 373 -0.35 -19.75 9.15
N VAL A 374 -0.03 -19.47 10.41
CA VAL A 374 -0.79 -19.87 11.59
C VAL A 374 -1.77 -18.77 11.99
N ALA A 375 -1.34 -17.50 11.98
CA ALA A 375 -2.18 -16.33 12.27
C ALA A 375 -1.60 -15.05 11.66
N GLY A 376 -2.48 -14.10 11.34
CA GLY A 376 -2.14 -12.78 10.79
C GLY A 376 -2.36 -12.65 9.27
N PRO A 377 -1.80 -11.60 8.64
CA PRO A 377 -0.84 -10.67 9.23
C PRO A 377 -1.48 -9.66 10.19
N ALA A 378 -0.62 -9.00 10.97
CA ALA A 378 -0.92 -7.74 11.65
C ALA A 378 0.08 -6.66 11.19
N LEU A 379 -0.25 -5.38 11.37
CA LEU A 379 0.68 -4.28 11.11
C LEU A 379 1.49 -3.96 12.37
N TYR A 380 2.77 -3.67 12.18
CA TYR A 380 3.71 -3.24 13.20
C TYR A 380 4.31 -1.89 12.79
N GLN A 381 3.94 -0.80 13.46
CA GLN A 381 4.30 0.57 13.10
C GLN A 381 5.58 1.01 13.83
N ALA A 382 6.74 0.67 13.29
CA ALA A 382 8.04 0.90 13.93
C ALA A 382 8.50 2.37 13.92
N SER A 383 7.85 3.24 13.14
CA SER A 383 8.21 4.65 12.96
C SER A 383 7.02 5.51 12.53
#